data_AF-A0AAU1EDX1-F1
#
_entry.id   AF-A0AAU1EDX1-F1
#
_cell.length_a   1.000
_cell.length_b   1.000
_cell.length_c   1.000
_cell.angle_alpha   90.00
_cell.angle_beta   90.00
_cell.angle_gamma   90.00
#
_symmetry.space_group_name_H-M   'P 1'
#
loop_
_entity.id
_entity.type
_entity.pdbx_description
1 polymer ?
#
loop_
_entity_poly.entity_id
_entity_poly.type
_entity_poly.pdbx_seq_one_letter_code
_entity_poly.pdbx_strand_id
1 'polypeptide(L)'
;MPDPRESRLPKWAQQELSRLRRDLDIERQTVEELRGNIPDTDTFALDYIRGNSPLPKGSRVGFHPRPDDDFGRLQIQVYCESGRLRVQGDYALTVRPSASNSLTIEIDRYR
;
A
#
# COMPACT_ATOMS: atom_id res chain seq x y z
N MET A 1 -7.40 22.60 -9.67
CA MET A 1 -7.79 22.86 -11.08
C MET A 1 -6.64 23.55 -11.77
N PRO A 2 -6.21 23.12 -12.96
CA PRO A 2 -5.13 23.78 -13.71
C PRO A 2 -5.56 25.20 -14.10
N ASP A 3 -4.65 26.18 -14.03
CA ASP A 3 -4.96 27.55 -14.47
C ASP A 3 -5.15 27.53 -16.00
N PRO A 4 -6.26 28.05 -16.54
CA PRO A 4 -6.51 28.10 -17.99
C PRO A 4 -5.41 28.82 -18.79
N ARG A 5 -4.61 29.68 -18.15
CA ARG A 5 -3.45 30.38 -18.74
C ARG A 5 -2.27 29.45 -19.05
N GLU A 6 -2.18 28.29 -18.39
CA GLU A 6 -1.08 27.33 -18.57
C GLU A 6 -1.09 26.70 -19.97
N SER A 7 -2.29 26.49 -20.54
CA SER A 7 -2.45 25.96 -21.90
C SER A 7 -1.93 26.90 -23.00
N ARG A 8 -1.76 28.19 -22.67
CA ARG A 8 -1.26 29.23 -23.58
C ARG A 8 0.26 29.39 -23.53
N LEU A 9 0.95 28.70 -22.63
CA LEU A 9 2.40 28.74 -22.52
C LEU A 9 3.06 27.97 -23.68
N PRO A 10 4.29 28.33 -24.08
CA PRO A 10 5.09 27.49 -24.97
C PRO A 10 5.25 26.07 -24.43
N LYS A 11 5.34 25.06 -25.31
CA LYS A 11 5.43 23.63 -24.90
C LYS A 11 6.56 23.35 -23.91
N TRP A 12 7.72 24.01 -24.08
CA TRP A 12 8.85 23.86 -23.16
C TRP A 12 8.52 24.37 -21.75
N ALA A 13 7.79 25.47 -21.64
CA ALA A 13 7.38 26.05 -20.36
C ALA A 13 6.29 25.21 -19.68
N GLN A 14 5.40 24.57 -20.45
CA GLN A 14 4.42 23.61 -19.91
C GLN A 14 5.10 22.35 -19.34
N GLN A 15 6.12 21.83 -20.03
CA GLN A 15 6.92 20.69 -19.57
C GLN A 15 7.71 21.04 -18.31
N GLU A 16 8.33 22.22 -18.29
CA GLU A 16 9.07 22.72 -17.15
C GLU A 16 8.15 22.92 -15.93
N LEU A 17 6.97 23.50 -16.11
CA LEU A 17 5.98 23.67 -15.06
C LEU A 17 5.46 22.34 -14.52
N SER A 18 5.30 21.33 -15.39
CA SER A 18 4.93 19.96 -14.99
C SER A 18 6.06 19.23 -14.26
N ARG A 19 7.32 19.54 -14.57
CA ARG A 19 8.50 19.04 -13.85
C ARG A 19 8.56 19.68 -12.46
N LEU A 20 8.53 21.01 -12.38
CA LEU A 20 8.57 21.76 -11.13
C LEU A 20 7.44 21.38 -10.17
N ARG A 21 6.24 21.08 -10.69
CA ARG A 21 5.14 20.57 -9.86
C ARG A 21 5.43 19.21 -9.24
N ARG A 22 6.00 18.28 -10.02
CA ARG A 22 6.39 16.97 -9.50
C ARG A 22 7.49 17.09 -8.47
N ASP A 23 8.50 17.92 -8.74
CA ASP A 23 9.62 18.14 -7.83
C ASP A 23 9.12 18.78 -6.52
N LEU A 24 8.19 19.73 -6.60
CA LEU A 24 7.58 20.36 -5.43
C LEU A 24 6.71 19.40 -4.61
N ASP A 25 5.98 18.47 -5.24
CA ASP A 25 5.23 17.44 -4.53
C ASP A 25 6.15 16.43 -3.83
N ILE A 26 7.25 16.03 -4.48
CA ILE A 26 8.29 15.17 -3.89
C ILE A 26 8.92 15.87 -2.69
N GLU A 27 9.35 17.13 -2.85
CA GLU A 27 9.99 17.90 -1.78
C GLU A 27 9.03 18.12 -0.60
N ARG A 28 7.74 18.35 -0.87
CA ARG A 28 6.72 18.45 0.19
C ARG A 28 6.57 17.13 0.95
N GLN A 29 6.56 15.99 0.26
CA GLN A 29 6.55 14.69 0.93
C GLN A 29 7.79 14.50 1.80
N THR A 30 8.98 14.80 1.29
CA THR A 30 10.23 14.70 2.05
C THR A 30 10.29 15.65 3.25
N VAL A 31 9.77 16.88 3.12
CA VAL A 31 9.70 17.84 4.23
C VAL A 31 8.72 17.37 5.31
N GLU A 32 7.57 16.81 4.93
CA GLU A 32 6.62 16.21 5.88
C GLU A 32 7.22 14.97 6.58
N GLU A 33 8.03 14.17 5.87
CA GLU A 33 8.80 13.04 6.44
C GLU A 33 9.79 13.55 7.50
N LEU A 34 10.60 14.54 7.15
CA LEU A 34 11.63 15.10 8.03
C LEU A 34 11.05 15.85 9.24
N ARG A 35 9.85 16.41 9.11
CA ARG A 35 9.12 17.07 10.21
C ARG A 35 8.53 16.08 11.22
N GLY A 36 8.60 14.77 10.96
CA GLY A 36 7.99 13.75 11.81
C GLY A 36 6.47 13.74 11.71
N ASN A 37 5.90 14.40 10.70
CA ASN A 37 4.47 14.34 10.39
C ASN A 37 4.11 13.05 9.64
N ILE A 38 5.11 12.33 9.12
CA ILE A 38 4.91 10.97 8.63
C ILE A 38 5.09 9.99 9.79
N PRO A 39 4.03 9.24 10.15
CA PRO A 39 4.12 8.22 11.17
C PRO A 39 5.23 7.22 10.83
N ASP A 40 6.09 6.92 11.79
CA ASP A 40 7.06 5.83 11.71
C ASP A 40 6.28 4.50 11.64
N THR A 41 5.93 4.09 10.42
CA THR A 41 5.11 2.91 10.13
C THR A 41 5.63 2.15 8.92
N ASP A 42 5.52 0.83 8.99
CA ASP A 42 5.78 -0.11 7.91
C ASP A 42 4.49 -0.68 7.32
N THR A 43 3.33 -0.26 7.83
CA THR A 43 2.03 -0.86 7.54
C THR A 43 0.93 0.21 7.46
N PHE A 44 0.21 0.23 6.34
CA PHE A 44 -0.91 1.15 6.13
C PHE A 44 -2.20 0.37 5.90
N ALA A 45 -3.29 0.80 6.54
CA ALA A 45 -4.64 0.38 6.19
C ALA A 45 -5.11 1.23 4.99
N LEU A 46 -5.25 0.60 3.84
CA LEU A 46 -5.70 1.27 2.61
C LEU A 46 -7.23 1.33 2.60
N ASP A 47 -7.80 2.54 2.62
CA ASP A 47 -9.23 2.80 2.40
C ASP A 47 -9.38 3.63 1.13
N TYR A 48 -10.13 3.12 0.14
CA TYR A 48 -10.32 3.78 -1.14
C TYR A 48 -11.01 5.15 -1.03
N ILE A 49 -11.83 5.35 0.00
CA ILE A 49 -12.62 6.57 0.20
C ILE A 49 -11.89 7.53 1.14
N ARG A 50 -11.29 7.00 2.21
CA ARG A 50 -10.70 7.81 3.31
C ARG A 50 -9.20 8.04 3.17
N GLY A 51 -8.56 7.40 2.19
CA GLY A 51 -7.10 7.43 2.03
C GLY A 51 -6.40 6.45 2.98
N ASN A 52 -5.08 6.41 2.87
CA ASN A 52 -4.26 5.45 3.61
C ASN A 52 -4.12 5.90 5.07
N SER A 53 -4.55 5.05 5.99
CA SER A 53 -4.38 5.28 7.42
C SER A 53 -3.15 4.53 7.93
N PRO A 54 -2.17 5.22 8.54
CA PRO A 54 -0.98 4.58 9.07
C PRO A 54 -1.30 3.76 10.33
N LEU A 55 -0.73 2.56 10.44
CA LEU A 55 -0.81 1.74 11.65
C LEU A 55 0.47 1.91 12.49
N PRO A 56 0.48 1.55 13.78
CA PRO A 56 1.72 1.52 14.56
C PRO A 56 2.81 0.66 13.89
N LYS A 57 4.08 1.03 14.04
CA LYS A 57 5.21 0.23 13.55
C LYS A 57 5.16 -1.22 13.99
N GLY A 58 5.42 -2.16 13.08
CA GLY A 58 5.39 -3.59 13.36
C GLY A 58 3.97 -4.14 13.53
N SER A 59 2.95 -3.37 13.14
CA SER A 59 1.58 -3.86 13.10
C SER A 59 1.47 -5.07 12.17
N ARG A 60 0.60 -6.00 12.57
CA ARG A 60 0.25 -7.17 11.77
C ARG A 60 -1.20 -7.08 11.36
N VAL A 61 -1.47 -7.31 10.08
CA VAL A 61 -2.83 -7.35 9.56
C VAL A 61 -3.33 -8.79 9.59
N GLY A 62 -4.34 -9.06 10.41
CA GLY A 62 -5.00 -10.36 10.50
C GLY A 62 -6.23 -10.42 9.62
N PHE A 63 -6.25 -11.33 8.66
CA PHE A 63 -7.41 -11.67 7.85
C PHE A 63 -8.07 -12.92 8.40
N HIS A 64 -9.38 -12.84 8.61
CA HIS A 64 -10.21 -13.97 8.97
C HIS A 64 -11.19 -14.18 7.81
N PRO A 65 -10.96 -15.17 6.93
CA PRO A 65 -11.96 -15.61 5.99
C PRO A 65 -13.25 -15.91 6.75
N ARG A 66 -14.41 -15.65 6.14
CA ARG A 66 -15.67 -16.09 6.75
C ARG A 66 -15.58 -17.59 7.04
N PRO A 67 -15.96 -18.04 8.24
CA PRO A 67 -16.02 -19.45 8.52
C PRO A 67 -17.04 -20.07 7.55
N ASP A 68 -16.60 -21.05 6.76
CA ASP A 68 -17.50 -22.01 6.13
C ASP A 68 -17.89 -23.01 7.22
N ASP A 69 -19.14 -23.50 7.24
CA ASP A 69 -19.72 -24.32 8.32
C ASP A 69 -18.89 -25.57 8.72
N ASP A 70 -17.97 -26.00 7.86
CA ASP A 70 -17.13 -27.20 8.02
C ASP A 70 -15.73 -26.93 8.62
N PHE A 71 -15.29 -25.68 8.80
CA PHE A 71 -13.92 -25.37 9.22
C PHE A 71 -13.84 -24.36 10.37
N GLY A 72 -12.89 -24.60 11.29
CA GLY A 72 -12.57 -23.69 12.38
C GLY A 72 -12.13 -22.30 11.90
N ARG A 73 -11.93 -21.35 12.82
CA ARG A 73 -11.49 -19.99 12.49
C ARG A 73 -10.13 -20.05 11.79
N LEU A 74 -10.13 -19.75 10.49
CA LEU A 74 -8.91 -19.61 9.70
C LEU A 74 -8.33 -18.20 9.89
N GLN A 75 -7.02 -18.09 10.11
CA GLN A 75 -6.34 -16.81 10.16
C GLN A 75 -5.16 -16.77 9.18
N ILE A 76 -5.00 -15.61 8.54
CA ILE A 76 -3.78 -15.21 7.82
C ILE A 76 -3.28 -13.91 8.43
N GLN A 77 -2.02 -13.87 8.84
CA GLN A 77 -1.33 -12.66 9.29
C GLN A 77 -0.35 -12.19 8.22
N VAL A 78 -0.37 -10.88 7.96
CA VAL A 78 0.52 -10.23 7.00
C VAL A 78 1.24 -9.07 7.70
N TYR A 79 2.56 -9.00 7.56
CA TYR A 79 3.37 -7.92 8.13
C TYR A 79 4.69 -7.73 7.37
N CYS A 80 5.24 -6.53 7.46
CA CYS A 80 6.57 -6.23 6.93
C CYS A 80 7.64 -6.64 7.95
N GLU A 81 8.69 -7.33 7.50
CA GLU A 81 9.84 -7.70 8.32
C GLU A 81 11.11 -7.62 7.47
N SER A 82 12.06 -6.76 7.87
CA SER A 82 13.36 -6.62 7.19
C SER A 82 13.25 -6.34 5.68
N GLY A 83 12.32 -5.49 5.28
CA GLY A 83 12.07 -5.14 3.87
C GLY A 83 11.36 -6.24 3.06
N ARG A 84 10.85 -7.28 3.72
CA ARG A 84 10.10 -8.38 3.09
C ARG A 84 8.66 -8.39 3.61
N LEU A 85 7.72 -8.73 2.75
CA LEU A 85 6.35 -9.03 3.17
C LEU A 85 6.32 -10.47 3.69
N ARG A 86 6.01 -10.63 4.98
CA ARG A 86 5.83 -11.93 5.61
C ARG A 86 4.35 -12.25 5.68
N VAL A 87 3.98 -13.43 5.18
CA VAL A 87 2.62 -13.96 5.23
C VAL A 87 2.65 -15.27 5.98
N GLN A 88 1.79 -15.39 7.00
CA GLN A 88 1.73 -16.52 7.90
C GLN A 88 0.28 -16.96 8.05
N GLY A 89 -0.02 -18.21 7.72
CA GLY A 89 -1.34 -18.82 7.94
C GLY A 89 -1.28 -19.87 9.05
N ASP A 90 -2.43 -20.21 9.61
CA ASP A 90 -2.55 -21.34 10.55
C ASP A 90 -2.42 -22.69 9.85
N TYR A 91 -2.62 -22.74 8.54
CA TYR A 91 -2.50 -23.92 7.68
C TYR A 91 -1.51 -23.64 6.54
N ALA A 92 -1.22 -24.69 5.75
CA ALA A 92 -0.43 -24.55 4.54
C ALA A 92 -1.02 -23.48 3.62
N LEU A 93 -0.14 -22.69 3.00
CA LEU A 93 -0.53 -21.63 2.08
C LEU A 93 -0.06 -21.97 0.67
N THR A 94 -0.94 -21.81 -0.31
CA THR A 94 -0.60 -21.85 -1.72
C THR A 94 -0.42 -20.43 -2.24
N VAL A 95 0.74 -20.13 -2.79
CA VAL A 95 1.04 -18.82 -3.41
C VAL A 95 0.96 -18.96 -4.93
N ARG A 96 0.07 -18.18 -5.57
CA ARG A 96 -0.14 -18.16 -7.01
C ARG A 96 0.22 -16.79 -7.58
N PRO A 97 1.38 -16.62 -8.23
CA PRO A 97 1.67 -15.41 -8.99
C PRO A 97 0.65 -15.28 -10.13
N SER A 98 -0.03 -14.14 -10.25
CA SER A 98 -0.98 -13.87 -11.33
C SER A 98 -0.43 -12.92 -12.39
N ALA A 99 0.46 -12.00 -11.98
CA ALA A 99 1.16 -11.07 -12.85
C ALA A 99 2.53 -10.69 -12.25
N SER A 100 3.33 -9.88 -12.94
CA SER A 100 4.63 -9.41 -12.43
C SER A 100 4.54 -8.62 -11.12
N ASN A 101 3.38 -8.04 -10.84
CA ASN A 101 3.10 -7.20 -9.67
C ASN A 101 1.90 -7.68 -8.84
N SER A 102 1.42 -8.91 -9.06
CA SER A 102 0.23 -9.42 -8.38
C SER A 102 0.36 -10.92 -8.10
N LEU A 103 -0.08 -11.31 -6.91
CA LEU A 103 -0.13 -12.69 -6.45
C LEU A 103 -1.39 -12.91 -5.61
N THR A 104 -1.89 -14.14 -5.61
CA THR A 104 -2.98 -14.61 -4.76
C THR A 104 -2.42 -15.60 -3.76
N ILE A 105 -2.83 -15.48 -2.49
CA ILE A 105 -2.47 -16.42 -1.43
C ILE A 105 -3.75 -17.11 -0.97
N GLU A 106 -3.74 -18.43 -1.04
CA GLU A 106 -4.87 -19.28 -0.66
C GLU A 106 -4.46 -20.17 0.51
N ILE A 107 -5.38 -20.40 1.43
CA ILE A 107 -5.21 -21.39 2.48
C ILE A 107 -5.50 -22.76 1.87
N ASP A 108 -4.53 -23.66 1.95
CA ASP A 108 -4.69 -25.03 1.46
C ASP A 108 -5.66 -25.77 2.37
N ARG A 109 -6.73 -26.27 1.77
CA ARG A 109 -7.77 -27.04 2.45
C ARG A 109 -7.42 -28.51 2.22
N TYR A 110 -6.62 -29.11 3.09
CA TYR A 110 -6.42 -30.56 3.07
C TYR A 110 -7.80 -31.24 3.16
N ARG A 111 -8.15 -32.00 2.11
CA ARG A 111 -9.29 -32.92 2.08
C ARG A 111 -8.88 -34.30 2.55
#